data_AF-A0AAD7LHY5-F1
#
_entry.id   AF-A0AAD7LHY5-F1
#
_cell.length_a   1.000
_cell.length_b   1.000
_cell.length_c   1.000
_cell.angle_alpha   90.00
_cell.angle_beta   90.00
_cell.angle_gamma   90.00
#
_symmetry.space_group_name_H-M   'P 1'
#
loop_
_entity.id
_entity.type
_entity.pdbx_description
1 polymer ?
#
loop_
_entity_poly.entity_id
_entity_poly.type
_entity_poly.pdbx_seq_one_letter_code
_entity_poly.pdbx_strand_id
1 'polypeptide(L)'
;MDELFMLMHFLVAGKFGSLEEFKDINQEVQISRLHKMLAPHLLRRVKKDVMKELPPKKELILRVELSSKQKEYDKAILTCNYQILTRHGGPQISLINVVMELRKLCCQPYMLEGVEPDIEDTQESFKQLLESSGKLQLLDKMMVKLKEQGHKVLIYSQFRHMLDLLEDYCSYKRCQRCALGQKARGDSHSGAA
;
A
#
# COMPACT_ATOMS: atom_id res chain seq x y z
N MET A 1 15.66 -12.21 -12.59
CA MET A 1 16.27 -13.55 -12.79
C MET A 1 17.35 -13.80 -11.75
N ASP A 2 18.12 -12.78 -11.38
CA ASP A 2 19.19 -12.86 -10.38
C ASP A 2 18.70 -13.38 -9.01
N GLU A 3 17.55 -12.91 -8.50
CA GLU A 3 16.99 -13.42 -7.25
C GLU A 3 16.62 -14.91 -7.32
N LEU A 4 16.03 -15.35 -8.44
CA LEU A 4 15.69 -16.76 -8.65
C LEU A 4 16.95 -17.63 -8.66
N PHE A 5 18.01 -17.18 -9.33
CA PHE A 5 19.30 -17.86 -9.33
C PHE A 5 19.87 -17.98 -7.92
N MET A 6 19.90 -16.88 -7.16
CA MET A 6 20.43 -16.87 -5.79
C MET A 6 19.66 -17.83 -4.88
N LEU A 7 18.32 -17.86 -4.98
CA LEU A 7 17.49 -18.80 -4.22
C LEU A 7 17.76 -20.26 -4.60
N MET A 8 17.94 -20.55 -5.88
CA MET A 8 18.21 -21.91 -6.35
C MET A 8 19.62 -22.37 -5.99
N HIS A 9 20.62 -21.49 -6.12
CA HIS A 9 21.99 -21.75 -5.69
C HIS A 9 22.08 -21.97 -4.17
N PHE A 10 21.27 -21.24 -3.40
CA PHE A 10 21.14 -21.47 -1.95
C PHE A 10 20.55 -22.85 -1.63
N LEU A 11 19.51 -23.29 -2.35
CA LEU A 11 18.87 -24.58 -2.11
C LEU A 11 19.75 -25.78 -2.50
N VAL A 12 20.43 -25.71 -3.65
CA VAL A 12 21.32 -26.78 -4.13
C VAL A 12 22.56 -26.17 -4.78
N ALA A 13 23.61 -25.98 -3.99
CA ALA A 13 24.90 -25.49 -4.47
C ALA A 13 25.48 -26.41 -5.55
N GLY A 14 25.97 -25.84 -6.65
CA GLY A 14 26.66 -26.56 -7.73
C GLY A 14 25.79 -27.26 -8.79
N LYS A 15 24.46 -27.33 -8.62
CA LYS A 15 23.55 -27.93 -9.62
C LYS A 15 23.04 -26.93 -10.66
N PHE A 16 23.02 -25.65 -10.31
CA PHE A 16 22.63 -24.56 -11.19
C PHE A 16 23.92 -23.89 -11.69
N GLY A 17 24.01 -23.63 -13.00
CA GLY A 17 25.20 -23.10 -13.68
C GLY A 17 25.55 -21.66 -13.28
N SER A 18 26.13 -20.87 -14.19
CA SER A 18 26.43 -19.46 -13.90
C SER A 18 25.19 -18.58 -13.95
N LEU A 19 25.25 -17.42 -13.30
CA LEU A 19 24.21 -16.40 -13.34
C LEU A 19 23.88 -15.96 -14.78
N GLU A 20 24.85 -16.04 -15.70
CA GLU A 20 24.68 -15.66 -17.11
C GLU A 20 23.73 -16.61 -17.84
N GLU A 21 23.74 -17.90 -17.51
CA GLU A 21 22.81 -18.89 -18.09
C GLU A 21 21.35 -18.61 -17.70
N PHE A 22 21.12 -17.84 -16.63
CA PHE A 22 19.79 -17.46 -16.13
C PHE A 22 19.30 -16.11 -16.64
N LYS A 23 20.16 -15.27 -17.24
CA LYS A 23 19.79 -13.91 -17.67
C LYS A 23 19.12 -13.88 -19.04
N ASP A 24 19.48 -14.80 -19.94
CA ASP A 24 19.00 -14.81 -21.33
C ASP A 24 17.90 -15.84 -21.58
N ILE A 25 16.84 -15.84 -20.77
CA ILE A 25 15.68 -16.74 -20.94
C ILE A 25 14.54 -15.98 -21.65
N ASN A 26 14.65 -15.83 -22.96
CA ASN A 26 13.64 -15.16 -23.78
C ASN A 26 12.90 -16.10 -24.74
N GLN A 27 13.32 -17.37 -24.83
CA GLN A 27 12.72 -18.37 -25.72
C GLN A 27 11.92 -19.41 -24.95
N GLU A 28 10.79 -19.86 -25.53
CA GLU A 28 9.93 -20.90 -24.93
C GLU A 28 10.69 -22.19 -24.58
N VAL A 29 11.68 -22.56 -25.39
CA VAL A 29 12.53 -23.74 -25.15
C VAL A 29 13.34 -23.59 -23.85
N GLN A 30 13.90 -22.41 -23.59
CA GLN A 30 14.66 -22.12 -22.38
C GLN A 30 13.75 -22.09 -21.15
N ILE A 31 12.53 -21.54 -21.28
CA ILE A 31 11.51 -21.56 -20.21
C ILE A 31 11.12 -22.99 -19.86
N SER A 32 10.90 -23.85 -20.86
CA SER A 32 10.56 -25.26 -20.65
C SER A 32 11.70 -26.03 -19.96
N ARG A 33 12.95 -25.79 -20.36
CA ARG A 33 14.14 -26.35 -19.69
C ARG A 33 14.22 -25.92 -18.23
N LEU A 34 14.03 -24.62 -17.97
CA LEU A 34 14.01 -24.08 -16.61
C LEU A 34 12.90 -24.71 -15.77
N HIS A 35 11.69 -24.82 -16.30
CA HIS A 35 10.57 -25.48 -15.60
C HIS A 35 10.90 -26.92 -15.21
N LYS A 36 11.56 -27.70 -16.08
CA LYS A 36 11.99 -29.08 -15.76
C LYS A 36 13.04 -29.11 -14.65
N MET A 37 13.99 -28.17 -14.67
CA MET A 37 15.02 -28.06 -13.63
C MET A 37 14.44 -27.66 -12.27
N LEU A 38 13.44 -26.78 -12.27
CA LEU A 38 12.79 -26.26 -11.06
C LEU A 38 11.72 -27.20 -10.48
N ALA A 39 11.05 -28.01 -11.30
CA ALA A 39 9.96 -28.90 -10.91
C ALA A 39 10.23 -29.78 -9.66
N PRO A 40 11.41 -30.42 -9.48
CA PRO A 40 11.66 -31.22 -8.29
C PRO A 40 11.88 -30.40 -7.02
N HIS A 41 12.13 -29.09 -7.13
CA HIS A 41 12.47 -28.21 -6.01
C HIS A 41 11.34 -27.21 -5.67
N LEU A 42 10.40 -26.97 -6.59
CA LEU A 42 9.33 -25.99 -6.44
C LEU A 42 7.95 -26.62 -6.68
N LEU A 43 7.12 -26.62 -5.65
CA LEU A 43 5.70 -26.94 -5.77
C LEU A 43 4.91 -25.67 -6.11
N ARG A 44 4.48 -25.54 -7.36
CA ARG A 44 3.61 -24.44 -7.81
C ARG A 44 2.23 -24.96 -8.14
N ARG A 45 1.19 -24.45 -7.45
CA ARG A 45 -0.23 -24.76 -7.73
C ARG A 45 -0.99 -23.46 -7.93
N VAL A 46 -1.95 -23.44 -8.86
CA VAL A 46 -2.82 -22.28 -9.07
C VAL A 46 -4.12 -22.50 -8.28
N LYS A 47 -4.69 -21.43 -7.69
CA LYS A 47 -5.93 -21.53 -6.89
C LYS A 47 -7.06 -22.21 -7.65
N LYS A 48 -7.19 -21.97 -8.96
CA LYS A 48 -8.19 -22.61 -9.83
C LYS A 48 -8.06 -24.13 -9.90
N ASP A 49 -6.84 -24.66 -9.75
CA ASP A 49 -6.58 -26.11 -9.85
C ASP A 49 -6.91 -26.83 -8.54
N VAL A 50 -6.95 -26.08 -7.41
CA VAL A 50 -7.11 -26.63 -6.05
C VAL A 50 -8.49 -26.30 -5.45
N MET A 51 -9.05 -25.13 -5.72
CA MET A 51 -10.28 -24.63 -5.12
C MET A 51 -11.29 -24.29 -6.21
N LYS A 52 -12.11 -25.27 -6.59
CA LYS A 52 -13.08 -25.14 -7.69
C LYS A 52 -14.30 -24.28 -7.34
N GLU A 53 -14.61 -24.15 -6.05
CA GLU A 53 -15.78 -23.40 -5.54
C GLU A 53 -15.48 -21.91 -5.26
N LEU A 54 -14.21 -21.49 -5.31
CA LEU A 54 -13.85 -20.11 -5.00
C LEU A 54 -14.25 -19.19 -6.17
N PRO A 55 -15.04 -18.13 -5.93
CA PRO A 55 -15.41 -17.20 -6.99
C PRO A 55 -14.17 -16.49 -7.58
N PRO A 56 -14.21 -16.12 -8.87
CA PRO A 56 -13.09 -15.46 -9.53
C PRO A 56 -12.83 -14.08 -8.91
N LYS A 57 -11.54 -13.74 -8.74
CA LYS A 57 -11.13 -12.42 -8.26
C LYS A 57 -11.43 -11.37 -9.32
N LYS A 58 -12.18 -10.33 -8.96
CA LYS A 58 -12.36 -9.13 -9.80
C LYS A 58 -11.38 -8.06 -9.35
N GLU A 59 -10.64 -7.49 -10.30
CA GLU A 59 -9.75 -6.35 -10.07
C GLU A 59 -10.35 -5.10 -10.72
N LEU A 60 -10.45 -4.01 -9.95
CA LEU A 60 -10.97 -2.75 -10.44
C LEU A 60 -10.00 -1.63 -10.05
N ILE A 61 -9.59 -0.84 -11.05
CA ILE A 61 -8.72 0.32 -10.84
C ILE A 61 -9.60 1.56 -10.80
N LEU A 62 -9.74 2.15 -9.62
CA LEU A 62 -10.48 3.39 -9.41
C LEU A 62 -9.51 4.57 -9.59
N ARG A 63 -9.73 5.37 -10.63
CA ARG A 63 -9.02 6.64 -10.81
C ARG A 63 -9.67 7.71 -9.94
N VAL A 64 -8.85 8.43 -9.19
CA VAL A 64 -9.31 9.42 -8.19
C VAL A 64 -8.61 10.73 -8.47
N GLU A 65 -9.41 11.80 -8.53
CA GLU A 65 -8.90 13.16 -8.68
C GLU A 65 -8.27 13.65 -7.37
N LEU A 66 -7.23 14.48 -7.50
CA LEU A 66 -6.62 15.16 -6.34
C LEU A 66 -7.58 16.20 -5.77
N SER A 67 -7.63 16.28 -4.43
CA SER A 67 -8.34 17.36 -3.72
C SER A 67 -7.68 18.72 -3.97
N SER A 68 -8.37 19.80 -3.61
CA SER A 68 -7.81 21.16 -3.70
C SER A 68 -6.52 21.31 -2.88
N LYS A 69 -6.51 20.81 -1.63
CA LYS A 69 -5.30 20.80 -0.78
C LYS A 69 -4.18 19.97 -1.42
N GLN A 70 -4.49 18.80 -1.98
CA GLN A 70 -3.48 17.98 -2.66
C GLN A 70 -2.86 18.70 -3.85
N LYS A 71 -3.65 19.38 -4.68
CA LYS A 71 -3.16 20.14 -5.82
C LYS A 71 -2.27 21.32 -5.41
N GLU A 72 -2.58 21.97 -4.29
CA GLU A 72 -1.76 23.05 -3.74
C GLU A 72 -0.38 22.54 -3.32
N TYR A 73 -0.33 21.48 -2.51
CA TYR A 73 0.93 20.89 -2.06
C TYR A 73 1.72 20.22 -3.19
N ASP A 74 1.05 19.65 -4.19
CA ASP A 74 1.69 19.04 -5.36
C ASP A 74 2.49 20.09 -6.12
N LYS A 75 1.87 21.24 -6.40
CA LYS A 75 2.56 22.39 -7.00
C LYS A 75 3.71 22.89 -6.12
N ALA A 76 3.51 22.96 -4.80
CA ALA A 76 4.55 23.42 -3.87
C ALA A 76 5.77 22.50 -3.86
N ILE A 77 5.56 21.17 -3.87
CA ILE A 77 6.64 20.18 -3.93
C ILE A 77 7.38 20.27 -5.27
N LEU A 78 6.66 20.35 -6.39
CA LEU A 78 7.27 20.42 -7.73
C LEU A 78 8.05 21.70 -7.98
N THR A 79 7.63 22.82 -7.37
CA THR A 79 8.31 24.11 -7.48
C THR A 79 9.34 24.35 -6.37
N CYS A 80 9.57 23.37 -5.49
CA CYS A 80 10.43 23.50 -4.31
C CYS A 80 10.08 24.71 -3.43
N ASN A 81 8.78 25.03 -3.31
CA ASN A 81 8.33 26.19 -2.56
C ASN A 81 8.23 25.87 -1.06
N TYR A 82 9.37 26.00 -0.37
CA TYR A 82 9.47 25.74 1.07
C TYR A 82 8.57 26.64 1.93
N GLN A 83 8.18 27.83 1.47
CA GLN A 83 7.32 28.74 2.24
C GLN A 83 5.91 28.16 2.43
N ILE A 84 5.37 27.52 1.39
CA ILE A 84 4.06 26.85 1.47
C ILE A 84 4.16 25.56 2.29
N LEU A 85 5.28 24.83 2.13
CA LEU A 85 5.53 23.56 2.81
C LEU A 85 5.78 23.71 4.32
N THR A 86 6.31 24.85 4.77
CA THR A 86 6.59 25.13 6.20
C THR A 86 5.61 26.11 6.83
N ARG A 87 4.48 26.39 6.16
CA ARG A 87 3.53 27.44 6.56
C ARG A 87 2.98 27.29 7.98
N HIS A 88 2.91 26.08 8.52
CA HIS A 88 2.41 25.80 9.87
C HIS A 88 3.51 25.71 10.93
N GLY A 89 4.73 26.20 10.65
CA GLY A 89 5.83 26.24 11.62
C GLY A 89 6.44 24.87 11.96
N GLY A 90 6.12 23.84 11.17
CA GLY A 90 6.69 22.50 11.32
C GLY A 90 8.11 22.37 10.76
N PRO A 91 8.74 21.18 10.97
CA PRO A 91 10.04 20.87 10.39
C PRO A 91 10.05 21.07 8.88
N GLN A 92 11.19 21.51 8.33
CA GLN A 92 11.36 21.65 6.88
C GLN A 92 11.22 20.28 6.21
N ILE A 93 10.21 20.13 5.34
CA ILE A 93 10.06 18.94 4.50
C ILE A 93 11.32 18.79 3.63
N SER A 94 12.03 17.68 3.79
CA SER A 94 13.19 17.37 2.97
C SER A 94 12.74 16.96 1.56
N LEU A 95 13.06 17.78 0.56
CA LEU A 95 12.79 17.50 -0.84
C LEU A 95 13.91 16.72 -1.53
N ILE A 96 14.80 16.06 -0.78
CA ILE A 96 15.84 15.19 -1.37
C ILE A 96 15.19 14.03 -2.14
N ASN A 97 14.05 13.53 -1.65
CA ASN A 97 13.28 12.47 -2.31
C ASN A 97 11.87 12.94 -2.68
N VAL A 98 11.81 13.84 -3.67
CA VAL A 98 10.56 14.40 -4.22
C VAL A 98 9.54 13.31 -4.55
N VAL A 99 9.97 12.19 -5.14
CA VAL A 99 9.06 11.09 -5.53
C VAL A 99 8.39 10.50 -4.29
N MET A 100 9.09 10.34 -3.18
CA MET A 100 8.49 9.84 -1.94
C MET A 100 7.49 10.83 -1.34
N GLU A 101 7.80 12.12 -1.34
CA GLU A 101 6.86 13.14 -0.84
C GLU A 101 5.61 13.25 -1.70
N LEU A 102 5.74 13.18 -3.03
CA LEU A 102 4.60 13.10 -3.94
C LEU A 102 3.75 11.84 -3.69
N ARG A 103 4.39 10.68 -3.45
CA ARG A 103 3.69 9.44 -3.11
C ARG A 103 2.92 9.55 -1.80
N LYS A 104 3.49 10.20 -0.78
CA LYS A 104 2.81 10.49 0.48
C LYS A 104 1.61 11.41 0.26
N LEU A 105 1.83 12.54 -0.42
CA LEU A 105 0.79 13.52 -0.72
C LEU A 105 -0.41 12.92 -1.47
N CYS A 106 -0.14 12.08 -2.48
CA CYS A 106 -1.15 11.37 -3.25
C CYS A 106 -2.01 10.43 -2.40
N CYS A 107 -1.52 10.00 -1.24
CA CYS A 107 -2.28 9.20 -0.30
C CYS A 107 -3.08 10.11 0.65
N GLN A 108 -2.42 11.04 1.34
CA GLN A 108 -3.05 12.01 2.24
C GLN A 108 -2.05 13.15 2.56
N PRO A 109 -2.41 14.44 2.37
CA PRO A 109 -1.57 15.59 2.73
C PRO A 109 -0.95 15.56 4.13
N TYR A 110 -1.68 15.08 5.14
CA TYR A 110 -1.20 15.05 6.53
C TYR A 110 -0.08 14.04 6.78
N MET A 111 0.31 13.24 5.78
CA MET A 111 1.53 12.43 5.87
C MET A 111 2.81 13.23 5.64
N LEU A 112 2.70 14.48 5.17
CA LEU A 112 3.82 15.41 5.08
C LEU A 112 4.06 16.04 6.47
N GLU A 113 5.32 16.09 6.87
CA GLU A 113 5.70 16.67 8.16
C GLU A 113 5.33 18.15 8.22
N GLY A 114 4.70 18.59 9.32
CA GLY A 114 4.30 19.98 9.50
C GLY A 114 3.08 20.44 8.71
N VAL A 115 2.33 19.52 8.10
CA VAL A 115 1.09 19.82 7.36
C VAL A 115 -0.16 19.42 8.17
N GLU A 116 0.01 18.78 9.31
CA GLU A 116 -1.08 18.43 10.21
C GLU A 116 -1.77 19.69 10.76
N PRO A 117 -3.12 19.72 10.76
CA PRO A 117 -3.84 20.87 11.24
C PRO A 117 -3.87 20.86 12.78
N ASP A 118 -3.49 21.98 13.40
CA ASP A 118 -3.60 22.17 14.84
C ASP A 118 -5.05 22.53 15.20
N ILE A 119 -5.89 21.51 15.39
CA ILE A 119 -7.33 21.68 15.66
C ILE A 119 -7.69 20.90 16.92
N GLU A 120 -8.15 21.62 17.94
CA GLU A 120 -8.60 21.03 19.21
C GLU A 120 -9.93 20.27 19.07
N ASP A 121 -10.81 20.70 18.15
CA ASP A 121 -12.09 20.03 17.89
C ASP A 121 -11.94 18.78 17.00
N THR A 122 -12.30 17.63 17.56
CA THR A 122 -12.25 16.32 16.89
C THR A 122 -13.22 16.21 15.70
N GLN A 123 -14.34 16.95 15.72
CA GLN A 123 -15.32 16.90 14.62
C GLN A 123 -14.81 17.66 13.39
N GLU A 124 -14.30 18.86 13.61
CA GLU A 124 -13.73 19.69 12.55
C GLU A 124 -12.45 19.06 11.98
N SER A 125 -11.61 18.46 12.83
CA SER A 125 -10.40 17.75 12.37
C SER A 125 -10.73 16.58 11.44
N PHE A 126 -11.76 15.79 11.76
CA PHE A 126 -12.22 14.70 10.89
C PHE A 126 -12.75 15.22 9.55
N LYS A 127 -13.55 16.28 9.57
CA LYS A 127 -14.08 16.87 8.35
C LYS A 127 -12.95 17.35 7.44
N GLN A 128 -11.95 18.02 8.00
CA GLN A 128 -10.79 18.45 7.24
C GLN A 128 -9.95 17.27 6.73
N LEU A 129 -9.79 16.20 7.52
CA LEU A 129 -9.11 14.96 7.11
C LEU A 129 -9.80 14.31 5.90
N LEU A 130 -11.13 14.30 5.90
CA LEU A 130 -11.92 13.77 4.79
C LEU A 130 -11.80 14.67 3.55
N GLU A 131 -11.91 15.98 3.72
CA GLU A 131 -11.85 16.94 2.62
C GLU A 131 -10.45 17.09 2.00
N SER A 132 -9.39 16.78 2.75
CA SER A 132 -8.01 16.92 2.30
C SER A 132 -7.55 15.84 1.31
N SER A 133 -8.18 14.67 1.25
CA SER A 133 -7.76 13.58 0.34
C SER A 133 -8.89 13.04 -0.52
N GLY A 134 -8.74 13.11 -1.84
CA GLY A 134 -9.72 12.55 -2.77
C GLY A 134 -9.93 11.03 -2.59
N LYS A 135 -8.87 10.30 -2.21
CA LYS A 135 -8.96 8.86 -1.93
C LYS A 135 -9.80 8.58 -0.69
N LEU A 136 -9.66 9.39 0.36
CA LEU A 136 -10.42 9.21 1.59
C LEU A 136 -11.91 9.57 1.38
N GLN A 137 -12.20 10.61 0.58
CA GLN A 137 -13.58 10.94 0.17
C GLN A 137 -14.25 9.78 -0.58
N LEU A 138 -13.54 9.16 -1.52
CA LEU A 138 -14.07 8.01 -2.27
C LEU A 138 -14.24 6.80 -1.35
N LEU A 139 -13.25 6.54 -0.49
CA LEU A 139 -13.31 5.46 0.49
C LEU A 139 -14.53 5.61 1.40
N ASP A 140 -14.82 6.82 1.91
CA ASP A 140 -15.99 7.04 2.77
C ASP A 140 -17.31 6.66 2.08
N LYS A 141 -17.50 7.12 0.84
CA LYS A 141 -18.68 6.76 0.04
C LYS A 141 -18.79 5.26 -0.21
N MET A 142 -17.67 4.57 -0.41
CA MET A 142 -17.64 3.11 -0.60
C MET A 142 -17.92 2.36 0.70
N MET A 143 -17.32 2.80 1.81
CA MET A 143 -17.45 2.15 3.11
C MET A 143 -18.89 2.17 3.61
N VAL A 144 -19.65 3.25 3.38
CA VAL A 144 -21.09 3.31 3.71
C VAL A 144 -21.86 2.21 2.97
N LYS A 145 -21.70 2.12 1.65
CA LYS A 145 -22.39 1.11 0.82
C LYS A 145 -22.00 -0.32 1.19
N LEU A 146 -20.71 -0.56 1.41
CA LEU A 146 -20.20 -1.88 1.76
C LEU A 146 -20.67 -2.33 3.16
N LYS A 147 -20.78 -1.38 4.11
CA LYS A 147 -21.31 -1.64 5.45
C LYS A 147 -22.80 -1.98 5.41
N GLU A 148 -23.60 -1.25 4.64
CA GLU A 148 -25.02 -1.55 4.43
C GLU A 148 -25.24 -2.94 3.81
N GLN A 149 -24.34 -3.37 2.94
CA GLN A 149 -24.35 -4.69 2.31
C GLN A 149 -23.74 -5.81 3.18
N GLY A 150 -23.19 -5.48 4.35
CA GLY A 150 -22.57 -6.45 5.25
C GLY A 150 -21.22 -7.02 4.76
N HIS A 151 -20.52 -6.32 3.85
CA HIS A 151 -19.21 -6.76 3.36
C HIS A 151 -18.09 -6.45 4.37
N LYS A 152 -17.16 -7.39 4.52
CA LYS A 152 -15.90 -7.18 5.27
C LYS A 152 -14.83 -6.63 4.31
N VAL A 153 -14.17 -5.54 4.71
CA VAL A 153 -13.19 -4.81 3.88
C VAL A 153 -11.80 -4.91 4.51
N LEU A 154 -10.80 -5.20 3.68
CA LEU A 154 -9.40 -5.22 4.07
C LEU A 154 -8.63 -4.15 3.28
N ILE A 155 -7.99 -3.23 3.99
CA ILE A 155 -7.26 -2.10 3.41
C ILE A 155 -5.76 -2.33 3.62
N TYR A 156 -4.99 -2.20 2.54
CA TYR A 156 -3.54 -2.27 2.56
C TYR A 156 -2.94 -0.90 2.24
N SER A 157 -1.89 -0.52 2.95
CA SER A 157 -1.08 0.66 2.68
C SER A 157 0.40 0.32 2.87
N GLN A 158 1.26 0.91 2.05
CA GLN A 158 2.71 0.82 2.24
C GLN A 158 3.21 1.76 3.35
N PHE A 159 2.44 2.80 3.66
CA PHE A 159 2.78 3.77 4.70
C PHE A 159 2.05 3.43 5.99
N ARG A 160 2.82 3.22 7.06
CA ARG A 160 2.29 3.01 8.41
C ARG A 160 1.45 4.20 8.88
N HIS A 161 1.95 5.42 8.68
CA HIS A 161 1.23 6.63 9.08
C HIS A 161 -0.16 6.73 8.43
N MET A 162 -0.32 6.28 7.18
CA MET A 162 -1.64 6.21 6.55
C MET A 162 -2.61 5.26 7.27
N LEU A 163 -2.10 4.16 7.85
CA LEU A 163 -2.93 3.23 8.61
C LEU A 163 -3.39 3.88 9.93
N ASP A 164 -2.53 4.67 10.57
CA ASP A 164 -2.88 5.42 11.78
C ASP A 164 -3.99 6.45 11.45
N LEU A 165 -3.87 7.20 10.34
CA LEU A 165 -4.93 8.12 9.89
C LEU A 165 -6.24 7.42 9.52
N LEU A 166 -6.16 6.22 8.93
CA LEU A 166 -7.34 5.39 8.64
C LEU A 166 -7.97 4.83 9.92
N GLU A 167 -7.16 4.62 10.96
CA GLU A 167 -7.61 4.19 12.27
C GLU A 167 -8.48 5.28 12.92
N ASP A 168 -8.01 6.52 12.90
CA ASP A 168 -8.77 7.70 13.37
C ASP A 168 -10.07 7.87 12.60
N TYR A 169 -10.01 7.74 11.27
CA TYR A 169 -11.18 7.78 10.41
C TYR A 169 -12.23 6.71 10.80
N CYS A 170 -11.79 5.49 11.08
CA CYS A 170 -12.69 4.40 11.48
C CYS A 170 -13.22 4.55 12.92
N SER A 171 -12.43 5.14 13.84
CA SER A 171 -12.89 5.54 15.18
C SER A 171 -14.08 6.46 15.09
N TYR A 172 -13.96 7.49 14.26
CA TYR A 172 -15.00 8.48 14.05
C TYR A 172 -16.28 7.88 13.46
N LYS A 173 -16.16 7.06 12.40
CA LYS A 173 -17.31 6.42 11.73
C LYS A 173 -17.92 5.25 12.51
N ARG A 174 -17.43 4.95 13.73
CA ARG A 174 -17.86 3.82 14.57
C ARG A 174 -17.89 2.49 13.79
N CYS A 175 -16.85 2.24 12.99
CA CYS A 175 -16.68 0.97 12.31
C CYS A 175 -15.97 0.00 13.26
N GLN A 176 -16.53 -1.20 13.44
CA GLN A 176 -15.89 -2.26 14.23
C GLN A 176 -14.59 -2.68 13.51
N ARG A 177 -13.46 -2.46 14.18
CA ARG A 177 -12.11 -2.64 13.61
C ARG A 177 -11.46 -3.91 14.13
N CYS A 178 -10.63 -4.51 13.27
CA CYS A 178 -9.55 -5.41 13.67
C CYS A 178 -8.30 -4.88 12.97
N ALA A 179 -7.44 -4.16 13.69
CA ALA A 179 -6.20 -3.61 13.12
C ALA A 179 -5.11 -4.68 13.16
N LEU A 180 -4.66 -5.13 11.97
CA LEU A 180 -3.46 -5.95 11.81
C LEU A 180 -2.35 -5.08 11.21
N GLY A 181 -1.83 -4.14 11.99
CA GLY A 181 -0.57 -3.47 11.70
C GLY A 181 0.59 -4.27 12.28
N GLN A 182 1.79 -4.18 11.70
CA GLN A 182 3.04 -4.84 12.17
C GLN A 182 3.52 -4.38 13.57
N LYS A 183 2.62 -3.88 14.44
CA LYS A 183 2.82 -3.84 15.89
C LYS A 183 2.15 -5.03 16.54
N ALA A 184 2.36 -6.22 15.97
CA ALA A 184 2.27 -7.44 16.76
C ALA A 184 3.48 -7.46 17.71
N ARG A 185 3.35 -6.79 18.86
CA ARG A 185 4.06 -7.24 20.05
C ARG A 185 3.50 -8.63 20.35
N GLY A 186 4.15 -9.68 19.87
CA GLY A 186 4.18 -11.06 20.40
C GLY A 186 2.87 -11.86 20.59
N ASP A 187 1.76 -11.28 21.06
CA ASP A 187 0.83 -12.03 21.94
C ASP A 187 -0.64 -12.03 21.51
N SER A 188 -0.99 -11.67 20.28
CA SER A 188 -2.42 -11.65 19.89
C SER A 188 -2.68 -12.10 18.45
N HIS A 189 -2.02 -13.18 18.04
CA HIS A 189 -2.31 -13.86 16.77
C HIS A 189 -3.41 -14.94 16.85
N SER A 190 -4.02 -15.17 18.01
CA SER A 190 -4.97 -16.28 18.23
C SER A 190 -6.41 -15.87 18.54
N GLY A 191 -6.78 -14.59 18.42
CA GLY A 191 -8.09 -14.09 18.87
C GLY A 191 -8.84 -13.24 17.85
N ALA A 192 -9.19 -13.80 16.69
CA ALA A 192 -10.20 -13.20 15.82
C ALA A 192 -10.81 -14.28 14.90
N ALA A 193 -11.73 -15.06 15.47
CA ALA A 193 -12.72 -15.84 14.72
C ALA A 193 -14.04 -15.04 14.69
#